data_AF-A0A3S3NDA6-F1
#
_entry.id   AF-A0A3S3NDA6-F1
#
_cell.length_a   1.000
_cell.length_b   1.000
_cell.length_c   1.000
_cell.angle_alpha   90.00
_cell.angle_beta   90.00
_cell.angle_gamma   90.00
#
_symmetry.space_group_name_H-M   'P 1'
#
loop_
_entity.id
_entity.type
_entity.pdbx_description
1 polymer ?
#
loop_
_entity_poly.entity_id
_entity_poly.type
_entity_poly.pdbx_seq_one_letter_code
_entity_poly.pdbx_strand_id
1 'polypeptide(L)'
;MSSPMEISLQNPPDAELCKPNGVSQTESSPFSPVEKVLVSVEVCLKPSSTARIADVQTAVERMLEKRSLTYTDGPVPVPIDDPFLLENVKRIRICDTDECIENHEILLFWQVKPVVHVFQLNEEGPGEELSGDELLSSFNEWVLPAKEFDGMWESLIYETGLKKRLLQYAASALLFTEKGVDPCLVSWNRIVLLHGPPGTGKTSLCKALAQKLSIRFSSRYSQCQLIEVNAHSLFSKWFSESGKLVAKLFQKIQEMVEEESNLVFVFD
;
A
#
# COMPACT_ATOMS: atom_id res chain seq x y z
N MET A 1 11.20 14.54 -64.48
CA MET A 1 9.94 14.79 -65.20
C MET A 1 8.99 13.63 -64.95
N SER A 2 8.06 13.76 -64.01
CA SER A 2 6.71 13.17 -64.09
C SER A 2 5.86 13.84 -63.01
N SER A 3 5.03 14.77 -63.44
CA SER A 3 3.97 15.41 -62.66
C SER A 3 2.84 14.43 -62.33
N PRO A 4 1.98 14.75 -61.34
CA PRO A 4 1.05 13.85 -60.68
C PRO A 4 -0.34 13.84 -61.33
N MET A 5 -1.19 12.91 -60.91
CA MET A 5 -2.58 12.79 -61.38
C MET A 5 -3.52 13.52 -60.39
N GLU A 6 -4.14 14.61 -60.86
CA GLU A 6 -5.23 15.33 -60.20
C GLU A 6 -6.55 14.57 -60.33
N ILE A 7 -7.40 14.67 -59.31
CA ILE A 7 -8.84 14.46 -59.41
C ILE A 7 -9.52 15.69 -58.80
N SER A 8 -10.35 16.35 -59.60
CA SER A 8 -11.10 17.55 -59.30
C SER A 8 -12.62 17.28 -59.36
N LEU A 9 -13.38 18.28 -58.87
CA LEU A 9 -14.84 18.52 -58.99
C LEU A 9 -15.66 18.04 -57.77
N GLN A 10 -16.55 18.81 -57.14
CA GLN A 10 -17.19 20.09 -57.48
C GLN A 10 -17.88 20.66 -56.21
N ASN A 11 -17.73 21.95 -55.92
CA ASN A 11 -18.59 22.70 -54.99
C ASN A 11 -19.77 23.34 -55.74
N PRO A 12 -20.95 23.47 -55.12
CA PRO A 12 -21.90 24.55 -55.42
C PRO A 12 -22.09 25.50 -54.21
N PRO A 13 -22.72 26.68 -54.41
CA PRO A 13 -22.17 27.98 -53.98
C PRO A 13 -22.69 28.53 -52.66
N ASP A 14 -21.91 29.47 -52.10
CA ASP A 14 -22.31 30.41 -51.06
C ASP A 14 -23.44 31.35 -51.51
N ALA A 15 -24.44 31.55 -50.64
CA ALA A 15 -25.27 32.75 -50.65
C ALA A 15 -25.79 33.11 -49.24
N GLU A 16 -25.35 34.28 -48.78
CA GLU A 16 -26.06 35.29 -47.97
C GLU A 16 -26.23 35.14 -46.44
N LEU A 17 -25.28 35.78 -45.74
CA LEU A 17 -25.45 36.83 -44.72
C LEU A 17 -26.83 37.02 -44.04
N CYS A 18 -26.92 36.64 -42.76
CA CYS A 18 -27.72 37.38 -41.77
C CYS A 18 -27.18 37.16 -40.34
N LYS A 19 -26.83 38.25 -39.64
CA LYS A 19 -26.66 38.33 -38.17
C LYS A 19 -27.77 39.25 -37.63
N PRO A 20 -27.96 39.37 -36.31
CA PRO A 20 -28.05 38.34 -35.26
C PRO A 20 -29.41 38.47 -34.53
N ASN A 21 -29.88 37.45 -33.81
CA ASN A 21 -30.80 37.69 -32.69
C ASN A 21 -30.71 36.57 -31.66
N GLY A 22 -30.53 36.98 -30.40
CA GLY A 22 -30.01 36.18 -29.32
C GLY A 22 -30.90 35.02 -28.88
N VAL A 23 -30.23 33.94 -28.52
CA VAL A 23 -30.72 32.98 -27.53
C VAL A 23 -29.53 32.58 -26.66
N SER A 24 -29.79 32.67 -25.37
CA SER A 24 -29.00 32.33 -24.18
C SER A 24 -27.73 31.49 -24.38
N GLN A 25 -26.61 32.01 -23.86
CA GLN A 25 -25.45 31.22 -23.52
C GLN A 25 -25.87 30.13 -22.50
N THR A 26 -26.07 28.91 -22.97
CA THR A 26 -25.83 27.73 -22.13
C THR A 26 -24.33 27.65 -21.92
N GLU A 27 -23.86 28.14 -20.78
CA GLU A 27 -22.57 27.77 -20.23
C GLU A 27 -22.51 26.24 -20.19
N SER A 28 -21.77 25.64 -21.12
CA SER A 28 -21.37 24.25 -21.01
C SER A 28 -20.48 24.14 -19.78
N SER A 29 -21.00 23.55 -18.71
CA SER A 29 -20.24 23.15 -17.53
C SER A 29 -18.95 22.44 -17.95
N PRO A 30 -17.75 22.82 -17.45
CA PRO A 30 -16.50 22.18 -17.83
C PRO A 30 -16.22 20.86 -17.09
N PHE A 31 -17.17 20.32 -16.31
CA PHE A 31 -16.92 19.17 -15.46
C PHE A 31 -17.38 17.87 -16.11
N SER A 32 -16.54 17.29 -16.96
CA SER A 32 -16.39 15.83 -16.92
C SER A 32 -15.97 15.44 -15.49
N PRO A 33 -16.46 14.34 -14.90
CA PRO A 33 -15.99 13.91 -13.59
C PRO A 33 -14.48 13.64 -13.68
N VAL A 34 -13.68 14.57 -13.18
CA VAL A 34 -12.22 14.40 -13.08
C VAL A 34 -12.01 13.22 -12.15
N GLU A 35 -11.37 12.16 -12.65
CA GLU A 35 -11.06 10.97 -11.88
C GLU A 35 -10.18 11.38 -10.70
N LYS A 36 -10.69 11.22 -9.48
CA LYS A 36 -9.99 11.65 -8.27
C LYS A 36 -8.77 10.77 -8.04
N VAL A 37 -7.63 11.40 -7.73
CA VAL A 37 -6.40 10.72 -7.34
C VAL A 37 -6.59 10.06 -5.99
N LEU A 38 -6.29 8.76 -5.90
CA LEU A 38 -6.33 8.04 -4.63
C LEU A 38 -5.07 8.34 -3.83
N VAL A 39 -5.23 8.82 -2.59
CA VAL A 39 -4.10 9.08 -1.69
C VAL A 39 -4.26 8.23 -0.44
N SER A 40 -3.20 7.49 -0.09
CA SER A 40 -3.22 6.62 1.09
C SER A 40 -3.00 7.45 2.35
N VAL A 41 -3.84 7.23 3.36
CA VAL A 41 -3.74 7.86 4.67
C VAL A 41 -3.66 6.78 5.74
N GLU A 42 -2.58 6.77 6.49
CA GLU A 42 -2.30 5.80 7.53
C GLU A 42 -2.61 6.39 8.91
N VAL A 43 -3.46 5.70 9.67
CA VAL A 43 -3.94 6.13 10.98
C VAL A 43 -3.58 5.09 12.03
N CYS A 44 -2.61 5.43 12.87
CA CYS A 44 -2.22 4.58 14.00
C CYS A 44 -3.09 4.91 15.22
N LEU A 45 -3.78 3.91 15.74
CA LEU A 45 -4.51 4.00 17.00
C LEU A 45 -3.58 3.95 18.20
N LYS A 46 -4.05 4.44 19.35
CA LYS A 46 -3.38 4.23 20.63
C LYS A 46 -3.59 2.79 21.11
N PRO A 47 -2.65 2.21 21.88
CA PRO A 47 -2.80 0.86 22.42
C PRO A 47 -4.04 0.67 23.32
N SER A 48 -4.51 1.75 23.96
CA SER A 48 -5.70 1.75 24.82
C SER A 48 -7.02 1.97 24.08
N SER A 49 -6.97 2.24 22.77
CA SER A 49 -8.16 2.52 21.96
C SER A 49 -8.97 1.24 21.76
N THR A 50 -10.29 1.33 21.98
CA THR A 50 -11.26 0.27 21.66
C THR A 50 -12.27 0.70 20.60
N ALA A 51 -12.02 1.86 19.97
CA ALA A 51 -12.87 2.39 18.92
C ALA A 51 -12.91 1.46 17.70
N ARG A 52 -14.08 1.40 17.05
CA ARG A 52 -14.23 0.62 15.81
C ARG A 52 -13.48 1.32 14.68
N ILE A 53 -12.81 0.50 13.85
CA ILE A 53 -12.04 0.94 12.68
C ILE A 53 -12.89 1.85 11.77
N ALA A 54 -14.14 1.47 11.48
CA ALA A 54 -15.04 2.23 10.61
C ALA A 54 -15.39 3.63 11.15
N ASP A 55 -15.57 3.76 12.47
CA ASP A 55 -15.89 5.04 13.11
C ASP A 55 -14.69 5.99 13.02
N VAL A 56 -13.48 5.46 13.23
CA VAL A 56 -12.23 6.22 13.08
C VAL A 56 -12.00 6.62 11.63
N GLN A 57 -12.22 5.72 10.66
CA GLN A 57 -12.12 6.03 9.23
C GLN A 57 -13.04 7.20 8.87
N THR A 58 -14.32 7.10 9.22
CA THR A 58 -15.32 8.14 8.93
C THR A 58 -14.96 9.48 9.57
N ALA A 59 -14.47 9.47 10.81
CA ALA A 59 -14.04 10.67 11.52
C ALA A 59 -12.81 11.33 10.86
N VAL A 60 -11.83 10.52 10.43
CA VAL A 60 -10.63 11.01 9.74
C VAL A 60 -10.96 11.55 8.35
N GLU A 61 -11.81 10.86 7.56
CA GLU A 61 -12.27 11.34 6.26
C GLU A 61 -12.95 12.71 6.37
N ARG A 62 -13.89 12.84 7.31
CA ARG A 62 -14.59 14.09 7.59
C ARG A 62 -13.62 15.21 8.00
N MET A 63 -12.59 14.89 8.78
CA MET A 63 -11.56 15.86 9.15
C MET A 63 -10.78 16.33 7.92
N LEU A 64 -10.35 15.41 7.05
CA LEU A 64 -9.57 15.73 5.86
C LEU A 64 -10.35 16.62 4.89
N GLU A 65 -11.64 16.34 4.69
CA GLU A 65 -12.53 17.16 3.85
C GLU A 65 -12.72 18.58 4.38
N LYS A 66 -12.85 18.73 5.70
CA LYS A 66 -13.11 20.05 6.33
C LYS A 66 -11.93 21.00 6.30
N ARG A 67 -10.69 20.49 6.34
CA ARG A 67 -9.50 21.32 6.57
C ARG A 67 -8.86 21.85 5.28
N SER A 68 -9.40 21.54 4.10
CA SER A 68 -8.83 21.95 2.80
C SER A 68 -7.30 21.74 2.76
N LEU A 69 -6.85 20.58 3.27
CA LEU A 69 -5.42 20.31 3.46
C LEU A 69 -4.72 20.15 2.12
N THR A 70 -3.45 20.57 2.10
CA THR A 70 -2.51 20.19 1.07
C THR A 70 -2.09 18.74 1.30
N TYR A 71 -2.25 17.87 0.30
CA TYR A 71 -1.85 16.46 0.42
C TYR A 71 -0.37 16.32 0.11
N THR A 72 0.46 16.46 1.15
CA THR A 72 1.91 16.22 1.10
C THR A 72 2.28 15.02 1.97
N ASP A 73 3.24 14.21 1.53
CA ASP A 73 3.77 13.09 2.32
C ASP A 73 4.24 13.58 3.69
N GLY A 74 3.81 12.89 4.75
CA GLY A 74 4.22 13.22 6.10
C GLY A 74 3.10 13.24 7.15
N PRO A 75 3.46 13.59 8.40
CA PRO A 75 2.53 13.55 9.52
C PRO A 75 1.49 14.67 9.43
N VAL A 76 0.24 14.33 9.71
CA VAL A 76 -0.87 15.29 9.84
C VAL A 76 -1.17 15.50 11.32
N PRO A 77 -1.25 16.75 11.81
CA PRO A 77 -1.58 17.00 13.21
C PRO A 77 -2.99 16.52 13.53
N VAL A 78 -3.13 15.74 14.60
CA VAL A 78 -4.42 15.29 15.10
C VAL A 78 -5.21 16.51 15.60
N PRO A 79 -6.47 16.72 15.18
CA PRO A 79 -7.27 17.84 15.63
C PRO A 79 -7.50 17.81 17.14
N ILE A 80 -7.18 18.91 17.81
CA ILE A 80 -7.46 19.09 19.23
C ILE A 80 -8.98 19.31 19.44
N ASP A 81 -9.66 19.86 18.42
CA ASP A 81 -11.08 20.18 18.43
C ASP A 81 -11.98 18.94 18.32
N ASP A 82 -11.42 17.77 17.98
CA ASP A 82 -12.13 16.51 17.88
C ASP A 82 -11.72 15.59 19.05
N PRO A 83 -12.52 15.53 20.14
CA PRO A 83 -12.16 14.74 21.31
C PRO A 83 -12.09 13.24 21.00
N PHE A 84 -12.88 12.75 20.05
CA PHE A 84 -12.90 11.34 19.67
C PHE A 84 -11.60 10.94 18.98
N LEU A 85 -11.12 11.75 18.02
CA LEU A 85 -9.82 11.51 17.38
C LEU A 85 -8.67 11.70 18.38
N LEU A 86 -8.73 12.73 19.24
CA LEU A 86 -7.70 12.99 20.24
C LEU A 86 -7.57 11.85 21.25
N GLU A 87 -8.68 11.21 21.65
CA GLU A 87 -8.69 10.09 22.58
C GLU A 87 -8.13 8.82 21.94
N ASN A 88 -8.55 8.48 20.72
CA ASN A 88 -8.30 7.18 20.10
C ASN A 88 -7.09 7.13 19.16
N VAL A 89 -6.76 8.22 18.47
CA VAL A 89 -5.71 8.26 17.44
C VAL A 89 -4.38 8.71 18.03
N LYS A 90 -3.33 7.95 17.73
CA LYS A 90 -1.94 8.28 18.11
C LYS A 90 -1.27 9.15 17.05
N ARG A 91 -1.41 8.78 15.77
CA ARG A 91 -0.73 9.45 14.64
C ARG A 91 -1.54 9.29 13.36
N ILE A 92 -1.58 10.35 12.55
CA ILE A 92 -2.11 10.35 11.18
C ILE A 92 -0.98 10.71 10.23
N ARG A 93 -0.87 10.02 9.10
CA ARG A 93 0.16 10.26 8.08
C ARG A 93 -0.44 10.12 6.69
N ILE A 94 -0.12 11.06 5.81
CA ILE A 94 -0.39 10.95 4.38
C ILE A 94 0.82 10.26 3.74
N CYS A 95 0.57 9.29 2.85
CA CYS A 95 1.59 8.47 2.20
C CYS A 95 1.44 8.45 0.67
N ASP A 96 2.54 8.16 -0.02
CA ASP A 96 2.65 7.85 -1.46
C ASP A 96 2.26 8.98 -2.43
N THR A 97 2.36 10.24 -2.00
CA THR A 97 2.09 11.42 -2.85
C THR A 97 3.17 11.70 -3.92
N ASP A 98 4.24 10.90 -3.96
CA ASP A 98 5.43 11.14 -4.79
C ASP A 98 5.14 11.20 -6.30
N GLU A 99 4.12 10.49 -6.82
CA GLU A 99 3.74 10.56 -8.25
C GLU A 99 3.15 11.91 -8.65
N CYS A 100 2.58 12.68 -7.71
CA CYS A 100 2.01 13.99 -8.03
C CYS A 100 3.02 15.13 -7.87
N ILE A 101 4.05 14.93 -7.04
CA ILE A 101 5.11 15.92 -6.81
C ILE A 101 6.09 15.97 -7.99
N GLU A 102 6.32 14.84 -8.70
CA GLU A 102 7.15 14.85 -9.93
C GLU A 102 6.60 15.80 -11.00
N ASN A 103 5.27 16.05 -11.02
CA ASN A 103 4.62 17.00 -11.92
C ASN A 103 4.54 18.44 -11.36
N HIS A 104 5.13 18.74 -10.19
CA HIS A 104 5.02 20.04 -9.50
C HIS A 104 3.57 20.50 -9.23
N GLU A 105 2.62 19.56 -9.19
CA GLU A 105 1.22 19.87 -8.92
C GLU A 105 0.91 19.66 -7.45
N ILE A 106 0.60 20.75 -6.76
CA ILE A 106 0.04 20.69 -5.42
C ILE A 106 -1.33 20.01 -5.53
N LEU A 107 -1.47 18.83 -4.91
CA LEU A 107 -2.76 18.14 -4.85
C LEU A 107 -3.73 18.87 -3.94
N LEU A 108 -4.80 19.41 -4.54
CA LEU A 108 -5.85 20.12 -3.84
C LEU A 108 -6.95 19.14 -3.39
N PHE A 109 -7.64 19.47 -2.31
CA PHE A 109 -8.56 18.54 -1.64
C PHE A 109 -9.71 18.03 -2.52
N TRP A 110 -10.11 18.77 -3.55
CA TRP A 110 -11.18 18.35 -4.47
C TRP A 110 -10.71 17.32 -5.51
N GLN A 111 -9.41 17.26 -5.81
CA GLN A 111 -8.82 16.32 -6.75
C GLN A 111 -8.49 14.96 -6.11
N VAL A 112 -8.54 14.89 -4.77
CA VAL A 112 -8.10 13.72 -4.01
C VAL A 112 -9.29 12.97 -3.43
N LYS A 113 -9.18 11.64 -3.44
CA LYS A 113 -10.00 10.75 -2.63
C LYS A 113 -9.08 10.04 -1.62
N PRO A 114 -9.15 10.37 -0.32
CA PRO A 114 -8.34 9.70 0.67
C PRO A 114 -8.79 8.24 0.85
N VAL A 115 -7.82 7.34 0.98
CA VAL A 115 -8.04 5.94 1.36
C VAL A 115 -7.45 5.76 2.74
N VAL A 116 -8.33 5.65 3.75
CA VAL A 116 -7.91 5.64 5.16
C VAL A 116 -7.68 4.21 5.65
N HIS A 117 -6.44 3.92 6.00
CA HIS A 117 -5.99 2.66 6.59
C HIS A 117 -5.80 2.86 8.10
N VAL A 118 -6.72 2.33 8.90
CA VAL A 118 -6.64 2.40 10.36
C VAL A 118 -6.05 1.10 10.90
N PHE A 119 -5.05 1.22 11.78
CA PHE A 119 -4.39 0.07 12.37
C PHE A 119 -3.95 0.36 13.81
N GLN A 120 -3.71 -0.70 14.56
CA GLN A 120 -3.14 -0.66 15.91
C GLN A 120 -1.87 -1.51 15.91
N LEU A 121 -0.83 -1.01 16.56
CA LEU A 121 0.45 -1.71 16.63
C LEU A 121 0.37 -2.82 17.68
N ASN A 122 0.84 -4.01 17.32
CA ASN A 122 1.10 -5.08 18.27
C ASN A 122 2.36 -4.76 19.08
N GLU A 123 2.25 -4.87 20.39
CA GLU A 123 3.32 -4.61 21.36
C GLU A 123 4.09 -5.88 21.74
N GLU A 124 3.54 -7.05 21.40
CA GLU A 124 4.20 -8.33 21.59
C GLU A 124 5.35 -8.48 20.58
N GLY A 125 6.51 -8.92 21.08
CA GLY A 125 7.70 -9.18 20.27
C GLY A 125 7.57 -10.46 19.45
N PRO A 126 8.69 -11.02 18.95
CA PRO A 126 8.63 -12.28 18.22
C PRO A 126 8.03 -13.38 19.11
N GLY A 127 7.08 -14.13 18.57
CA GLY A 127 6.33 -15.17 19.28
C GLY A 127 7.26 -16.25 19.83
N GLU A 128 7.32 -16.35 21.16
CA GLU A 128 7.91 -17.47 21.88
C GLU A 128 6.77 -18.46 22.20
N GLU A 129 6.41 -19.36 21.29
CA GLU A 129 5.51 -20.46 21.71
C GLU A 129 6.23 -21.30 22.76
N LEU A 130 5.69 -21.40 23.98
CA LEU A 130 6.24 -22.24 25.05
C LEU A 130 5.94 -23.74 24.77
N SER A 131 6.34 -24.25 23.60
CA SER A 131 6.50 -25.69 23.38
C SER A 131 7.99 -25.98 23.50
N GLY A 132 8.38 -26.87 24.42
CA GLY A 132 9.78 -27.23 24.71
C GLY A 132 10.56 -27.92 23.57
N ASP A 133 10.19 -27.68 22.31
CA ASP A 133 10.90 -28.11 21.11
C ASP A 133 11.90 -27.01 20.71
N GLU A 134 13.14 -27.40 20.41
CA GLU A 134 14.24 -26.54 19.92
C GLU A 134 13.93 -25.76 18.63
N LEU A 135 12.73 -25.96 18.05
CA LEU A 135 12.24 -25.41 16.78
C LEU A 135 12.15 -23.88 16.79
N LEU A 136 11.80 -23.25 17.92
CA LEU A 136 11.65 -21.79 18.03
C LEU A 136 12.96 -21.02 17.86
N SER A 137 14.11 -21.69 18.00
CA SER A 137 15.40 -21.05 17.76
C SER A 137 15.74 -20.88 16.26
N SER A 138 14.94 -21.48 15.37
CA SER A 138 15.23 -21.53 13.93
C SER A 138 14.52 -20.46 13.09
N PHE A 139 13.46 -19.85 13.61
CA PHE A 139 12.78 -18.74 12.96
C PHE A 139 12.13 -17.84 14.02
N ASN A 140 11.94 -16.57 13.68
CA ASN A 140 11.21 -15.60 14.49
C ASN A 140 9.87 -15.30 13.82
N GLU A 141 8.81 -15.11 14.61
CA GLU A 141 7.45 -14.88 14.11
C GLU A 141 6.88 -13.59 14.71
N TRP A 142 6.39 -12.64 13.92
CA TRP A 142 5.72 -11.44 14.42
C TRP A 142 4.30 -11.34 13.89
N VAL A 143 3.38 -10.91 14.74
CA VAL A 143 2.06 -10.44 14.32
C VAL A 143 2.18 -8.99 13.86
N LEU A 144 1.73 -8.72 12.63
CA LEU A 144 1.75 -7.41 12.01
C LEU A 144 0.38 -6.71 12.15
N PRO A 145 0.34 -5.37 12.25
CA PRO A 145 1.48 -4.45 12.27
C PRO A 145 2.23 -4.44 13.61
N ALA A 146 3.54 -4.69 13.61
CA ALA A 146 4.35 -4.78 14.83
C ALA A 146 4.95 -3.42 15.21
N LYS A 147 5.06 -3.13 16.52
CA LYS A 147 5.69 -1.89 17.01
C LYS A 147 7.17 -1.80 16.65
N GLU A 148 7.88 -2.92 16.63
CA GLU A 148 9.31 -2.98 16.27
C GLU A 148 9.61 -2.42 14.88
N PHE A 149 8.63 -2.50 13.96
CA PHE A 149 8.78 -2.04 12.58
C PHE A 149 8.14 -0.67 12.34
N ASP A 150 7.55 -0.04 13.36
CA ASP A 150 6.95 1.29 13.23
C ASP A 150 8.00 2.34 12.89
N GLY A 151 7.80 3.08 11.79
CA GLY A 151 8.74 4.09 11.31
C GLY A 151 9.93 3.55 10.51
N MET A 152 10.09 2.22 10.38
CA MET A 152 11.20 1.62 9.64
C MET A 152 11.13 1.95 8.14
N TRP A 153 9.91 2.07 7.58
CA TRP A 153 9.73 2.44 6.17
C TRP A 153 10.25 3.84 5.86
N GLU A 154 10.01 4.79 6.75
CA GLU A 154 10.41 6.18 6.59
C GLU A 154 11.89 6.40 6.89
N SER A 155 12.49 5.62 7.81
CA SER A 155 13.93 5.73 8.12
C SER A 155 14.84 5.22 7.01
N LEU A 156 14.33 4.32 6.15
CA LEU A 156 15.06 3.79 5.01
C LEU A 156 15.06 4.78 3.84
N ILE A 157 16.23 5.35 3.55
CA ILE A 157 16.44 6.30 2.45
C ILE A 157 17.07 5.55 1.28
N TYR A 158 16.35 5.51 0.16
CA TYR A 158 16.77 4.91 -1.10
C TYR A 158 16.57 5.91 -2.24
N GLU A 159 16.98 5.53 -3.45
CA GLU A 159 16.64 6.27 -4.66
C GLU A 159 15.13 6.48 -4.77
N THR A 160 14.75 7.66 -5.27
CA THR A 160 13.35 8.06 -5.48
C THR A 160 12.59 6.98 -6.27
N GLY A 161 11.41 6.63 -5.78
CA GLY A 161 10.54 5.64 -6.43
C GLY A 161 10.89 4.17 -6.18
N LEU A 162 12.07 3.82 -5.65
CA LEU A 162 12.43 2.40 -5.39
C LEU A 162 11.43 1.73 -4.44
N LYS A 163 11.21 2.36 -3.27
CA LYS A 163 10.27 1.86 -2.26
C LYS A 163 8.85 1.75 -2.82
N LYS A 164 8.44 2.74 -3.60
CA LYS A 164 7.11 2.79 -4.23
C LYS A 164 6.92 1.67 -5.25
N ARG A 165 7.87 1.48 -6.17
CA ARG A 165 7.82 0.40 -7.17
C ARG A 165 7.75 -0.97 -6.51
N LEU A 166 8.53 -1.17 -5.44
CA LEU A 166 8.50 -2.39 -4.65
C LEU A 166 7.14 -2.63 -3.99
N LEU A 167 6.57 -1.60 -3.35
CA LEU A 167 5.25 -1.66 -2.72
C LEU A 167 4.15 -1.94 -3.76
N GLN A 168 4.17 -1.23 -4.89
CA GLN A 168 3.22 -1.42 -6.00
C GLN A 168 3.30 -2.82 -6.58
N TYR A 169 4.51 -3.36 -6.81
CA TYR A 169 4.70 -4.72 -7.30
C TYR A 169 4.11 -5.75 -6.34
N ALA A 170 4.46 -5.66 -5.05
CA ALA A 170 3.97 -6.60 -4.05
C ALA A 170 2.44 -6.50 -3.86
N ALA A 171 1.89 -5.28 -3.81
CA ALA A 171 0.45 -5.06 -3.73
C ALA A 171 -0.29 -5.59 -4.96
N SER A 172 0.28 -5.43 -6.16
CA SER A 172 -0.30 -5.97 -7.40
C SER A 172 -0.31 -7.49 -7.41
N ALA A 173 0.73 -8.15 -6.89
CA ALA A 173 0.78 -9.61 -6.78
C ALA A 173 -0.31 -10.15 -5.82
N LEU A 174 -0.56 -9.45 -4.72
CA LEU A 174 -1.67 -9.77 -3.81
C LEU A 174 -3.03 -9.55 -4.49
N LEU A 175 -3.19 -8.45 -5.22
CA LEU A 175 -4.41 -8.14 -5.95
C LEU A 175 -4.70 -9.17 -7.06
N PHE A 176 -3.69 -9.60 -7.81
CA PHE A 176 -3.84 -10.63 -8.85
C PHE A 176 -4.27 -11.97 -8.26
N THR A 177 -3.73 -12.32 -7.09
CA THR A 177 -4.18 -13.49 -6.33
C THR A 177 -5.67 -13.39 -6.01
N GLU A 178 -6.09 -12.24 -5.46
CA GLU A 178 -7.48 -11.99 -5.07
C GLU A 178 -8.44 -12.05 -6.26
N LYS A 179 -8.04 -11.50 -7.41
CA LYS A 179 -8.85 -11.53 -8.64
C LYS A 179 -8.81 -12.86 -9.38
N GLY A 180 -8.09 -13.86 -8.84
CA GLY A 180 -7.99 -15.18 -9.47
C GLY A 180 -7.35 -15.14 -10.85
N VAL A 181 -6.40 -14.22 -11.07
CA VAL A 181 -5.72 -14.07 -12.35
C VAL A 181 -4.88 -15.32 -12.61
N ASP A 182 -5.16 -15.99 -13.74
CA ASP A 182 -4.45 -17.19 -14.15
C ASP A 182 -2.94 -16.90 -14.35
N PRO A 183 -2.05 -17.50 -13.53
CA PRO A 183 -0.60 -17.33 -13.67
C PRO A 183 -0.04 -17.82 -15.00
N CYS A 184 -0.74 -18.71 -15.70
CA CYS A 184 -0.34 -19.19 -17.03
C CYS A 184 -0.59 -18.16 -18.13
N LEU A 185 -1.56 -17.25 -17.94
CA LEU A 185 -1.86 -16.18 -18.90
C LEU A 185 -1.07 -14.91 -18.60
N VAL A 186 -0.99 -14.56 -17.31
CA VAL A 186 -0.22 -13.42 -16.83
C VAL A 186 0.83 -13.96 -15.88
N SER A 187 2.10 -13.94 -16.30
CA SER A 187 3.20 -14.41 -15.45
C SER A 187 3.42 -13.44 -14.29
N TRP A 188 3.08 -13.86 -13.08
CA TRP A 188 3.41 -13.15 -11.84
C TRP A 188 3.80 -14.15 -10.74
N ASN A 189 4.71 -13.74 -9.87
CA ASN A 189 5.20 -14.57 -8.76
C ASN A 189 5.08 -13.81 -7.44
N ARG A 190 4.74 -14.52 -6.36
CA ARG A 190 4.67 -13.98 -4.99
C ARG A 190 6.05 -13.90 -4.31
N ILE A 191 7.11 -13.91 -5.11
CA ILE A 191 8.49 -13.93 -4.64
C ILE A 191 9.17 -12.63 -5.06
N VAL A 192 9.83 -11.99 -4.10
CA VAL A 192 10.67 -10.83 -4.31
C VAL A 192 12.08 -11.18 -3.84
N LEU A 193 13.07 -10.95 -4.69
CA LEU A 193 14.48 -11.13 -4.35
C LEU A 193 15.17 -9.77 -4.27
N LEU A 194 15.69 -9.41 -3.10
CA LEU A 194 16.51 -8.22 -2.91
C LEU A 194 17.98 -8.63 -2.85
N HIS A 195 18.82 -8.05 -3.71
CA HIS A 195 20.25 -8.32 -3.75
C HIS A 195 21.07 -7.03 -3.66
N GLY A 196 22.28 -7.12 -3.10
CA GLY A 196 23.20 -6.00 -2.96
C GLY A 196 24.20 -6.20 -1.82
N PRO A 197 25.20 -5.29 -1.68
CA PRO A 197 26.24 -5.37 -0.66
C PRO A 197 25.68 -5.55 0.76
N PRO A 198 26.41 -6.20 1.69
CA PRO A 198 25.98 -6.28 3.09
C PRO A 198 25.82 -4.88 3.70
N GLY A 199 24.86 -4.70 4.61
CA GLY A 199 24.60 -3.41 5.26
C GLY A 199 23.70 -2.43 4.50
N THR A 200 23.19 -2.78 3.30
CA THR A 200 22.28 -1.90 2.52
C THR A 200 20.82 -1.88 2.98
N GLY A 201 20.52 -2.43 4.16
CA GLY A 201 19.17 -2.42 4.73
C GLY A 201 18.17 -3.38 4.06
N LYS A 202 18.60 -4.36 3.28
CA LYS A 202 17.71 -5.33 2.58
C LYS A 202 16.69 -5.99 3.53
N THR A 203 17.17 -6.56 4.63
CA THR A 203 16.33 -7.21 5.64
C THR A 203 15.36 -6.21 6.29
N SER A 204 15.83 -5.00 6.61
CA SER A 204 14.98 -3.92 7.13
C SER A 204 13.92 -3.50 6.12
N LEU A 205 14.24 -3.46 4.82
CA LEU A 205 13.30 -3.15 3.76
C LEU A 205 12.23 -4.24 3.62
N CYS A 206 12.57 -5.53 3.77
CA CYS A 206 11.60 -6.62 3.82
C CYS A 206 10.62 -6.45 5.00
N LYS A 207 11.14 -6.21 6.20
CA LYS A 207 10.33 -5.97 7.42
C LYS A 207 9.41 -4.77 7.25
N ALA A 208 9.95 -3.66 6.74
CA ALA A 208 9.18 -2.44 6.48
C ALA A 208 8.12 -2.60 5.37
N LEU A 209 8.42 -3.38 4.33
CA LEU A 209 7.48 -3.68 3.25
C LEU A 209 6.31 -4.52 3.77
N ALA A 210 6.60 -5.58 4.54
CA ALA A 210 5.57 -6.42 5.14
C ALA A 210 4.67 -5.60 6.09
N GLN A 211 5.27 -4.73 6.92
CA GLN A 211 4.54 -3.78 7.76
C GLN A 211 3.60 -2.89 6.92
N LYS A 212 4.10 -2.24 5.86
CA LYS A 212 3.25 -1.40 4.99
C LYS A 212 2.12 -2.18 4.35
N LEU A 213 2.39 -3.37 3.80
CA LEU A 213 1.36 -4.20 3.17
C LEU A 213 0.29 -4.64 4.18
N SER A 214 0.68 -5.04 5.40
CA SER A 214 -0.27 -5.40 6.45
C SER A 214 -1.24 -4.25 6.78
N ILE A 215 -0.73 -3.01 6.79
CA ILE A 215 -1.55 -1.81 7.02
C ILE A 215 -2.49 -1.57 5.82
N ARG A 216 -1.98 -1.66 4.59
CA ARG A 216 -2.78 -1.39 3.37
C ARG A 216 -3.89 -2.40 3.15
N PHE A 217 -3.65 -3.66 3.48
CA PHE A 217 -4.60 -4.75 3.30
C PHE A 217 -5.32 -5.14 4.61
N SER A 218 -5.27 -4.30 5.64
CA SER A 218 -5.92 -4.52 6.94
C SER A 218 -7.44 -4.72 6.86
N SER A 219 -8.11 -4.18 5.83
CA SER A 219 -9.54 -4.41 5.60
C SER A 219 -9.84 -5.80 5.02
N ARG A 220 -8.85 -6.44 4.40
CA ARG A 220 -8.98 -7.74 3.72
C ARG A 220 -8.48 -8.90 4.57
N TYR A 221 -7.35 -8.70 5.25
CA TYR A 221 -6.74 -9.73 6.10
C TYR A 221 -6.86 -9.30 7.55
N SER A 222 -7.54 -10.13 8.36
CA SER A 222 -7.72 -9.87 9.79
C SER A 222 -6.43 -10.15 10.56
N GLN A 223 -5.60 -11.06 10.06
CA GLN A 223 -4.32 -11.39 10.66
C GLN A 223 -3.23 -11.35 9.60
N CYS A 224 -2.13 -10.70 9.94
CA CYS A 224 -0.92 -10.66 9.14
C CYS A 224 0.23 -11.16 10.00
N GLN A 225 1.04 -12.08 9.47
CA GLN A 225 2.19 -12.62 10.18
C GLN A 225 3.46 -12.46 9.34
N LEU A 226 4.58 -12.27 10.03
CA LEU A 226 5.90 -12.18 9.44
C LEU A 226 6.78 -13.27 10.05
N ILE A 227 7.39 -14.09 9.20
CA ILE A 227 8.29 -15.17 9.60
C ILE A 227 9.68 -14.86 9.05
N GLU A 228 10.64 -14.64 9.95
CA GLU A 228 12.07 -14.53 9.64
C GLU A 228 12.70 -15.89 9.85
N VAL A 229 13.19 -16.47 8.77
CA VAL A 229 13.91 -17.74 8.81
C VAL A 229 15.37 -17.45 9.14
N ASN A 230 15.94 -18.13 10.14
CA ASN A 230 17.36 -18.00 10.44
C ASN A 230 18.15 -19.07 9.68
N ALA A 231 18.67 -18.74 8.50
CA ALA A 231 19.49 -19.66 7.71
C ALA A 231 20.69 -20.23 8.50
N HIS A 232 21.34 -19.42 9.34
CA HIS A 232 22.48 -19.89 10.13
C HIS A 232 22.09 -21.01 11.10
N SER A 233 20.94 -20.91 11.75
CA SER A 233 20.42 -21.94 12.65
C SER A 233 19.92 -23.18 11.90
N LEU A 234 19.31 -23.01 10.72
CA LEU A 234 18.75 -24.11 9.94
C LEU A 234 19.81 -25.05 9.35
N PHE A 235 20.96 -24.51 8.89
CA PHE A 235 21.97 -25.31 8.19
C PHE A 235 23.13 -25.79 9.08
N SER A 236 23.28 -25.28 10.31
CA SER A 236 24.49 -25.50 11.12
C SER A 236 24.45 -26.69 12.08
N LYS A 237 23.28 -27.18 12.52
CA LYS A 237 23.23 -28.13 13.63
C LYS A 237 23.49 -29.59 13.21
N TRP A 238 22.76 -30.20 12.27
CA TRP A 238 23.06 -31.53 11.73
C TRP A 238 22.42 -31.72 10.34
N PHE A 239 23.19 -32.16 9.33
CA PHE A 239 22.77 -32.25 7.91
C PHE A 239 21.51 -33.13 7.69
N SER A 240 21.21 -34.09 8.57
CA SER A 240 20.02 -34.94 8.53
C SER A 240 18.80 -34.37 9.28
N GLU A 241 18.97 -33.31 10.08
CA GLU A 241 17.89 -32.66 10.84
C GLU A 241 17.38 -31.40 10.15
N SER A 242 18.24 -30.69 9.40
CA SER A 242 17.87 -29.48 8.65
C SER A 242 16.64 -29.70 7.76
N GLY A 243 16.55 -30.83 7.04
CA GLY A 243 15.40 -31.14 6.19
C GLY A 243 14.09 -31.32 6.96
N LYS A 244 14.14 -31.91 8.16
CA LYS A 244 12.96 -32.08 9.03
C LYS A 244 12.49 -30.75 9.59
N LEU A 245 13.41 -29.87 9.98
CA LEU A 245 13.10 -28.53 10.48
C LEU A 245 12.45 -27.67 9.39
N VAL A 246 13.01 -27.69 8.18
CA VAL A 246 12.42 -26.98 7.02
C VAL A 246 11.03 -27.54 6.71
N ALA A 247 10.86 -28.86 6.68
CA ALA A 247 9.55 -29.47 6.45
C ALA A 247 8.51 -29.07 7.51
N LYS A 248 8.89 -29.08 8.81
CA LYS A 248 8.03 -28.63 9.91
C LYS A 248 7.66 -27.14 9.79
N LEU A 249 8.63 -26.29 9.44
CA LEU A 249 8.40 -24.85 9.24
C LEU A 249 7.37 -24.61 8.12
N PHE A 250 7.56 -25.25 6.96
CA PHE A 250 6.61 -25.11 5.85
C PHE A 250 5.26 -25.74 6.15
N GLN A 251 5.20 -26.78 6.98
CA GLN A 251 3.93 -27.33 7.48
C GLN A 251 3.19 -26.29 8.34
N LYS A 252 3.88 -25.64 9.30
CA LYS A 252 3.29 -24.56 10.11
C LYS A 252 2.81 -23.39 9.24
N ILE A 253 3.62 -22.98 8.26
CA ILE A 253 3.23 -21.93 7.29
C ILE A 253 1.98 -22.36 6.50
N GLN A 254 1.91 -23.62 6.07
CA GLN A 254 0.75 -24.14 5.36
C GLN A 254 -0.50 -24.07 6.22
N GLU A 255 -0.44 -24.50 7.49
CA GLU A 255 -1.55 -24.41 8.45
C GLU A 255 -2.01 -22.95 8.65
N MET A 256 -1.10 -21.99 8.72
CA MET A 256 -1.43 -20.56 8.84
C MET A 256 -2.12 -19.99 7.60
N VAL A 257 -1.75 -20.47 6.41
CA VAL A 257 -2.27 -19.98 5.11
C VAL A 257 -3.56 -20.70 4.69
N GLU A 258 -3.93 -21.81 5.34
CA GLU A 258 -5.22 -22.48 5.13
C GLU A 258 -6.41 -21.56 5.45
N GLU A 259 -6.23 -20.61 6.38
CA GLU A 259 -7.22 -19.56 6.66
C GLU A 259 -7.13 -18.43 5.62
N GLU A 260 -8.19 -18.25 4.82
CA GLU A 260 -8.25 -17.23 3.74
C GLU A 260 -8.17 -15.76 4.23
N SER A 261 -8.35 -15.56 5.53
CA SER A 261 -8.23 -14.27 6.22
C SER A 261 -6.81 -13.92 6.65
N ASN A 262 -5.87 -14.85 6.48
CA ASN A 262 -4.50 -14.69 6.94
C ASN A 262 -3.56 -14.35 5.78
N LEU A 263 -2.62 -13.46 6.07
CA LEU A 263 -1.54 -13.10 5.16
C LEU A 263 -0.20 -13.36 5.83
N VAL A 264 0.58 -14.27 5.24
CA VAL A 264 1.89 -14.66 5.79
C VAL A 264 3.00 -14.15 4.88
N PHE A 265 3.94 -13.41 5.46
CA PHE A 265 5.17 -12.98 4.83
C PHE A 265 6.32 -13.84 5.35
N VAL A 266 7.13 -14.38 4.45
CA VAL A 266 8.30 -15.19 4.81
C VAL A 266 9.54 -14.56 4.19
N PHE A 267 10.60 -14.41 4.97
CA PHE A 267 11.90 -13.93 4.48
C PHE A 267 13.06 -14.59 5.24
N ASP A 268 14.26 -14.44 4.67
CA ASP A 268 15.56 -14.85 5.21
C ASP A 268 16.49 -13.63 5.24
#